data_AF-A0A7D5UUQ4-F1
#
_entry.id   AF-A0A7D5UUQ4-F1
#
_cell.length_a   1.000
_cell.length_b   1.000
_cell.length_c   1.000
_cell.angle_alpha   90.00
_cell.angle_beta   90.00
_cell.angle_gamma   90.00
#
_symmetry.space_group_name_H-M   'P 1'
#
loop_
_entity.id
_entity.type
_entity.pdbx_description
1 polymer ?
#
loop_
_entity_poly.entity_id
_entity_poly.type
_entity_poly.pdbx_seq_one_letter_code
_entity_poly.pdbx_strand_id
1 'polypeptide(L)'
;MDVPVAANVLGTLGAVCWSIQLIPQIVVNYRRHNATGLQSSMMMLWAWAGVPLGVYNIVEEFNIALRIQPQILTFLSLVTWIQCYYYQRGWTVSRSMLTLAPIVVIMGGCQAALIVGLGVLRHQGVDWPMTVMAVLSASLLGAGVLSHYWDIWVHRTVRGISFMFVGIDAAGDLFSLISVFFQPKLDVLGMVIYGTELALWLGVFACGGYYNFLPWARKKWLSQHGSPGESENAEPEDVNTASGSIYLQDLPSSTSVFRTVSAASEGLRSRTVALGGIQ
;
A
#
# COMPACT_ATOMS: atom_id res chain seq x y z
N MET A 1 12.28 -35.39 -16.33
CA MET A 1 12.05 -33.94 -16.27
C MET A 1 12.67 -33.45 -14.98
N ASP A 2 13.40 -32.35 -15.01
CA ASP A 2 14.27 -31.94 -13.90
C ASP A 2 13.48 -31.25 -12.77
N VAL A 3 12.77 -32.08 -12.00
CA VAL A 3 11.98 -31.73 -10.82
C VAL A 3 12.69 -30.71 -9.89
N PRO A 4 14.01 -30.83 -9.57
CA PRO A 4 14.71 -29.85 -8.74
C PRO A 4 14.88 -28.47 -9.40
N VAL A 5 14.94 -28.39 -10.73
CA VAL A 5 15.10 -27.11 -11.45
C VAL A 5 13.79 -26.33 -11.43
N ALA A 6 12.66 -26.99 -11.65
CA ALA A 6 11.34 -26.37 -11.57
C ALA A 6 11.07 -25.78 -10.17
N ALA A 7 11.35 -26.53 -9.10
CA ALA A 7 11.24 -26.04 -7.73
C ALA A 7 12.13 -24.81 -7.47
N ASN A 8 13.40 -24.85 -7.87
CA ASN A 8 14.32 -23.72 -7.67
C ASN A 8 13.90 -22.47 -8.45
N VAL A 9 13.45 -22.61 -9.70
CA VAL A 9 12.97 -21.48 -10.51
C VAL A 9 11.71 -20.85 -9.90
N LEU A 10 10.72 -21.68 -9.55
CA LEU A 10 9.45 -21.20 -8.98
C LEU A 10 9.64 -20.56 -7.59
N GLY A 11 10.43 -21.17 -6.71
CA GLY A 11 10.75 -20.58 -5.40
C GLY A 11 11.57 -19.28 -5.52
N THR A 12 12.43 -19.16 -6.54
CA THR A 12 13.15 -17.91 -6.82
C THR A 12 12.21 -16.84 -7.36
N LEU A 13 11.26 -17.18 -8.25
CA LEU A 13 10.22 -16.26 -8.71
C LEU A 13 9.36 -15.76 -7.54
N GLY A 14 8.97 -16.66 -6.62
CA GLY A 14 8.27 -16.31 -5.39
C GLY A 14 9.05 -15.30 -4.53
N ALA A 15 10.33 -15.60 -4.26
CA ALA A 15 11.21 -14.69 -3.53
C ALA A 15 11.40 -13.32 -4.22
N VAL A 16 11.46 -13.27 -5.55
CA VAL A 16 11.54 -12.02 -6.32
C VAL A 16 10.24 -11.22 -6.21
N CYS A 17 9.08 -11.87 -6.37
CA CYS A 17 7.77 -11.25 -6.14
C CYS A 17 7.71 -10.63 -4.74
N TRP A 18 8.02 -11.39 -3.69
CA TRP A 18 7.96 -10.84 -2.34
C TRP A 18 8.99 -9.74 -2.06
N SER A 19 10.13 -9.74 -2.75
CA SER A 19 11.13 -8.67 -2.65
C SER A 19 10.66 -7.34 -3.24
N ILE A 20 9.75 -7.36 -4.23
CA ILE A 20 9.28 -6.14 -4.91
C ILE A 20 7.85 -5.72 -4.53
N GLN A 21 7.10 -6.56 -3.80
CA GLN A 21 5.67 -6.40 -3.53
C GLN A 21 5.28 -5.01 -2.98
N LEU A 22 6.08 -4.45 -2.06
CA LEU A 22 5.80 -3.16 -1.43
C LEU A 22 6.19 -1.95 -2.29
N ILE A 23 6.98 -2.13 -3.36
CA ILE A 23 7.46 -1.01 -4.19
C ILE A 23 6.30 -0.25 -4.86
N PRO A 24 5.29 -0.90 -5.49
CA PRO A 24 4.08 -0.23 -5.97
C PRO A 24 3.36 0.59 -4.88
N GLN A 25 3.29 0.10 -3.64
CA GLN A 25 2.66 0.83 -2.53
C GLN A 25 3.47 2.09 -2.18
N ILE A 26 4.78 1.96 -2.03
CA ILE A 26 5.71 3.06 -1.71
C ILE A 26 5.63 4.17 -2.77
N VAL A 27 5.61 3.78 -4.05
CA VAL A 27 5.48 4.71 -5.19
C VAL A 27 4.11 5.39 -5.20
N VAL A 28 3.02 4.67 -4.93
CA VAL A 28 1.67 5.27 -4.85
C VAL A 28 1.56 6.26 -3.69
N ASN A 29 2.07 5.91 -2.51
CA ASN A 29 2.11 6.79 -1.33
C ASN A 29 2.88 8.08 -1.65
N TYR A 30 4.07 7.96 -2.25
CA TYR A 30 4.91 9.09 -2.63
C TYR A 30 4.22 10.00 -3.65
N ARG A 31 3.68 9.43 -4.75
CA ARG A 31 3.00 10.19 -5.81
C ARG A 31 1.72 10.88 -5.37
N ARG A 32 1.03 10.37 -4.35
CA ARG A 32 -0.19 10.97 -3.79
C ARG A 32 0.09 11.95 -2.65
N HIS A 33 1.33 11.98 -2.14
CA HIS A 33 1.72 12.63 -0.88
C HIS A 33 0.78 12.28 0.29
N ASN A 34 0.18 11.10 0.24
CA ASN A 34 -0.85 10.65 1.17
C ASN A 34 -0.84 9.11 1.25
N ALA A 35 -0.94 8.60 2.48
CA ALA A 35 -1.01 7.18 2.80
C ALA A 35 -2.35 6.79 3.49
N THR A 36 -3.42 7.59 3.41
CA THR A 36 -4.72 7.29 4.06
C THR A 36 -5.22 5.88 3.72
N GLY A 37 -5.59 5.11 4.74
CA GLY A 37 -6.05 3.72 4.63
C GLY A 37 -4.92 2.68 4.62
N LEU A 38 -3.65 3.09 4.50
CA LEU A 38 -2.54 2.16 4.67
C LEU A 38 -2.23 1.95 6.15
N GLN A 39 -2.24 0.69 6.57
CA GLN A 39 -2.20 0.32 7.97
C GLN A 39 -0.77 0.24 8.52
N SER A 40 -0.42 1.17 9.40
CA SER A 40 0.93 1.21 9.99
C SER A 40 1.22 0.03 10.91
N SER A 41 0.23 -0.57 11.57
CA SER A 41 0.44 -1.77 12.39
C SER A 41 0.89 -2.97 11.57
N MET A 42 0.30 -3.17 10.38
CA MET A 42 0.70 -4.22 9.43
C MET A 42 2.16 -4.08 9.04
N MET A 43 2.58 -2.87 8.63
CA MET A 43 3.96 -2.61 8.24
C MET A 43 4.96 -2.82 9.38
N MET A 44 4.59 -2.54 10.63
CA MET A 44 5.46 -2.83 11.78
C MET A 44 5.53 -4.33 12.09
N LEU A 45 4.40 -5.05 12.04
CA LEU A 45 4.37 -6.51 12.22
C LEU A 45 5.22 -7.23 11.16
N TRP A 46 5.12 -6.79 9.91
CA TRP A 46 5.91 -7.31 8.80
C TRP A 46 7.40 -7.00 8.88
N ALA A 47 7.77 -5.80 9.33
CA ALA A 47 9.15 -5.48 9.64
C ALA A 47 9.70 -6.47 10.68
N TRP A 48 8.97 -6.69 11.77
CA TRP A 48 9.35 -7.66 12.81
C TRP A 48 9.33 -9.12 12.33
N ALA A 49 8.46 -9.50 11.38
CA ALA A 49 8.43 -10.84 10.79
C ALA A 49 9.70 -11.17 9.98
N GLY A 50 10.28 -10.18 9.32
CA GLY A 50 11.52 -10.35 8.56
C GLY A 50 12.75 -10.68 9.42
N VAL A 51 12.72 -10.41 10.73
CA VAL A 51 13.77 -10.84 11.68
C VAL A 51 13.81 -12.37 11.78
N PRO A 52 12.78 -13.08 12.30
CA PRO A 52 12.82 -14.53 12.40
C PRO A 52 12.84 -15.22 11.04
N LEU A 53 12.20 -14.66 10.00
CA LEU A 53 12.29 -15.20 8.64
C LEU A 53 13.73 -15.16 8.10
N GLY A 54 14.43 -14.04 8.30
CA GLY A 54 15.82 -13.91 7.89
C GLY A 54 16.76 -14.81 8.69
N VAL A 55 16.53 -15.00 10.00
CA VAL A 55 17.28 -15.99 10.80
C VAL A 55 17.08 -17.39 10.24
N TYR A 56 15.81 -17.80 10.03
CA TYR A 56 15.45 -19.11 9.50
C TYR A 56 16.12 -19.37 8.14
N ASN A 57 15.96 -18.45 7.18
CA ASN A 57 16.48 -18.62 5.82
C ASN A 57 18.02 -18.59 5.76
N ILE A 58 18.68 -17.86 6.67
CA ILE A 58 20.15 -17.81 6.75
C ILE A 58 20.72 -19.08 7.40
N VAL A 59 20.12 -19.55 8.50
CA VAL A 59 20.62 -20.69 9.29
C VAL A 59 20.27 -22.04 8.64
N GLU A 60 19.13 -22.18 7.95
CA GLU A 60 18.83 -23.34 7.09
C GLU A 60 19.50 -23.29 5.71
N GLU A 61 20.37 -22.30 5.50
CA GLU A 61 21.20 -22.18 4.30
C GLU A 61 20.45 -22.20 2.95
N PHE A 62 19.21 -21.70 2.90
CA PHE A 62 18.43 -21.64 1.66
C PHE A 62 19.08 -20.81 0.55
N ASN A 63 18.48 -20.83 -0.65
CA ASN A 63 19.01 -20.09 -1.79
C ASN A 63 19.19 -18.58 -1.48
N ILE A 64 20.11 -17.93 -2.18
CA ILE A 64 20.51 -16.54 -1.91
C ILE A 64 19.30 -15.58 -2.01
N ALA A 65 18.34 -15.86 -2.90
CA ALA A 65 17.12 -15.07 -3.05
C ALA A 65 16.27 -15.08 -1.76
N LEU A 66 16.06 -16.26 -1.16
CA LEU A 66 15.33 -16.42 0.10
C LEU A 66 16.12 -15.88 1.31
N ARG A 67 17.46 -15.84 1.28
CA ARG A 67 18.25 -15.18 2.34
C ARG A 67 18.12 -13.65 2.30
N ILE A 68 18.03 -13.06 1.11
CA ILE A 68 17.96 -11.61 0.89
C ILE A 68 16.53 -11.07 1.02
N GLN A 69 15.51 -11.80 0.56
CA GLN A 69 14.11 -11.36 0.55
C GLN A 69 13.60 -10.83 1.92
N PRO A 70 13.89 -11.46 3.09
CA PRO A 70 13.43 -10.97 4.39
C PRO A 70 14.05 -9.62 4.79
N GLN A 71 15.27 -9.36 4.31
CA GLN A 71 15.98 -8.10 4.54
C GLN A 71 15.33 -6.98 3.73
N ILE A 72 14.97 -7.27 2.47
CA ILE A 72 14.23 -6.36 1.60
C ILE A 72 12.83 -6.11 2.17
N LEU A 73 12.11 -7.15 2.59
CA LEU A 73 10.79 -7.04 3.23
C LEU A 73 10.85 -6.15 4.48
N THR A 74 11.82 -6.39 5.38
CA THR A 74 12.02 -5.56 6.57
C THR A 74 12.25 -4.10 6.20
N PHE A 75 13.17 -3.84 5.26
CA PHE A 75 13.50 -2.49 4.82
C PHE A 75 12.30 -1.78 4.20
N LEU A 76 11.63 -2.39 3.22
CA LEU A 76 10.47 -1.79 2.54
C LEU A 76 9.29 -1.59 3.50
N SER A 77 9.10 -2.49 4.47
CA SER A 77 8.07 -2.35 5.51
C SER A 77 8.36 -1.16 6.42
N LEU A 78 9.62 -0.96 6.85
CA LEU A 78 10.02 0.20 7.64
C LEU A 78 9.93 1.53 6.86
N VAL A 79 10.31 1.55 5.58
CA VAL A 79 10.11 2.71 4.69
C VAL A 79 8.63 3.05 4.57
N THR A 80 7.78 2.05 4.35
CA THR A 80 6.32 2.22 4.21
C THR A 80 5.69 2.68 5.53
N TRP A 81 6.15 2.13 6.66
CA TRP A 81 5.75 2.57 8.01
C TRP A 81 6.06 4.06 8.23
N ILE A 82 7.28 4.51 7.87
CA ILE A 82 7.64 5.94 7.93
C ILE A 82 6.76 6.78 7.02
N GLN A 83 6.45 6.33 5.80
CA GLN A 83 5.54 7.06 4.91
C GLN A 83 4.16 7.27 5.56
N CYS A 84 3.62 6.27 6.27
CA CYS A 84 2.37 6.44 7.01
C CYS A 84 2.47 7.56 8.05
N TYR A 85 3.53 7.57 8.88
CA TYR A 85 3.68 8.60 9.92
C TYR A 85 4.02 9.99 9.35
N TYR A 86 4.82 10.05 8.29
CA TYR A 86 5.17 11.30 7.61
C TYR A 86 3.94 11.94 6.95
N TYR A 87 3.22 11.19 6.11
CA TYR A 87 2.08 11.73 5.36
C TYR A 87 0.77 11.83 6.17
N GLN A 88 0.47 10.90 7.09
CA GLN A 88 -0.78 10.95 7.86
C GLN A 88 -0.67 11.79 9.14
N ARG A 89 0.51 11.82 9.79
CA ARG A 89 0.69 12.47 11.11
C ARG A 89 1.60 13.70 11.08
N GLY A 90 2.02 14.16 9.90
CA GLY A 90 2.84 15.36 9.73
C GLY A 90 4.20 15.29 10.43
N TRP A 91 4.78 14.09 10.58
CA TRP A 91 6.08 13.94 11.22
C TRP A 91 7.19 14.58 10.38
N THR A 92 8.11 15.31 11.02
CA THR A 92 9.32 15.79 10.36
C THR A 92 10.31 14.66 10.13
N VAL A 93 11.13 14.76 9.07
CA VAL A 93 12.11 13.72 8.71
C VAL A 93 13.02 13.37 9.90
N SER A 94 13.47 14.35 10.67
CA SER A 94 14.30 14.14 11.85
C SER A 94 13.60 13.32 12.95
N ARG A 95 12.29 13.52 13.17
CA ARG A 95 11.53 12.71 14.13
C ARG A 95 11.40 11.27 13.64
N SER A 96 11.09 11.08 12.35
CA SER A 96 11.03 9.74 11.74
C SER A 96 12.35 8.99 11.84
N MET A 97 13.49 9.66 11.57
CA MET A 97 14.82 9.03 11.67
C MET A 97 15.20 8.73 13.11
N LEU A 98 14.91 9.63 14.06
CA LEU A 98 15.16 9.41 15.49
C LEU A 98 14.35 8.22 16.05
N THR A 99 13.15 7.97 15.53
CA THR A 99 12.35 6.78 15.89
C THR A 99 12.76 5.51 15.15
N LEU A 100 13.20 5.62 13.89
CA LEU A 100 13.61 4.46 13.08
C LEU A 100 14.94 3.88 13.57
N ALA A 101 15.93 4.73 13.84
CA ALA A 101 17.28 4.31 14.19
C ALA A 101 17.35 3.26 15.32
N PRO A 102 16.71 3.46 16.50
CA PRO A 102 16.72 2.45 17.55
C PRO A 102 15.99 1.16 17.15
N ILE A 103 14.90 1.25 16.37
CA ILE A 103 14.17 0.07 15.88
C ILE A 103 15.08 -0.78 14.99
N VAL A 104 15.77 -0.17 14.02
CA VAL A 104 16.71 -0.86 13.12
C VAL A 104 17.88 -1.49 13.89
N VAL A 105 18.45 -0.77 14.86
CA VAL A 105 19.55 -1.27 15.69
C VAL A 105 19.11 -2.47 16.53
N ILE A 106 17.93 -2.42 17.16
CA ILE A 106 17.40 -3.53 17.95
C ILE A 106 17.11 -4.74 17.04
N MET A 107 16.43 -4.53 15.91
CA MET A 107 16.08 -5.61 14.98
C MET A 107 17.33 -6.30 14.40
N GLY A 108 18.32 -5.53 13.94
CA GLY A 108 19.59 -6.06 13.45
C GLY A 108 20.41 -6.75 14.54
N GLY A 109 20.44 -6.20 15.75
CA GLY A 109 21.10 -6.82 16.91
C GLY A 109 20.45 -8.15 17.31
N CYS A 110 19.12 -8.19 17.40
CA CYS A 110 18.36 -9.41 17.65
C CYS A 110 18.60 -10.46 16.55
N GLN A 111 18.54 -10.05 15.27
CA GLN A 111 18.77 -10.96 14.15
C GLN A 111 20.19 -11.54 14.16
N ALA A 112 21.22 -10.72 14.37
CA ALA A 112 22.60 -11.19 14.46
C ALA A 112 22.83 -12.14 15.65
N ALA A 113 22.29 -11.80 16.83
CA ALA A 113 22.38 -12.66 18.01
C ALA A 113 21.68 -14.00 17.81
N LEU A 114 20.50 -14.01 17.16
CA LEU A 114 19.74 -15.22 16.85
C LEU A 114 20.42 -16.08 15.77
N ILE A 115 21.03 -15.49 14.73
CA ILE A 115 21.81 -16.23 13.73
C ILE A 115 22.99 -16.95 14.41
N VAL A 116 23.76 -16.25 15.24
CA VAL A 116 24.91 -16.86 15.95
C VAL A 116 24.44 -17.93 16.93
N GLY A 117 23.48 -17.61 17.80
CA GLY A 117 23.01 -18.53 18.83
C GLY A 117 22.33 -19.77 18.26
N LEU A 118 21.42 -19.61 17.29
CA LEU A 118 20.70 -20.74 16.70
C LEU A 118 21.53 -21.50 15.68
N GLY A 119 22.52 -20.88 15.03
CA GLY A 119 23.51 -21.59 14.22
C GLY A 119 24.30 -22.63 15.02
N VAL A 120 24.69 -22.30 16.27
CA VAL A 120 25.33 -23.28 17.18
C VAL A 120 24.40 -24.44 17.51
N LEU A 121 23.11 -24.18 17.79
CA LEU A 121 22.12 -25.24 18.04
C LEU A 121 21.89 -26.11 16.79
N ARG A 122 21.84 -25.51 15.60
CA ARG A 122 21.68 -26.24 14.34
C ARG A 122 22.87 -27.16 14.05
N HIS A 123 24.10 -26.69 14.30
CA HIS A 123 25.30 -27.54 14.23
C HIS A 123 25.31 -28.71 15.25
N GLN A 124 24.57 -28.60 16.35
CA GLN A 124 24.35 -29.68 17.32
C GLN A 124 23.20 -30.63 16.93
N GLY A 125 22.57 -30.44 15.76
CA GLY A 125 21.45 -31.25 15.29
C GLY A 125 20.11 -30.93 15.97
N VAL A 126 19.96 -29.73 16.53
CA VAL A 126 18.74 -29.28 17.22
C VAL A 126 17.90 -28.43 16.28
N ASP A 127 16.96 -29.07 15.58
CA ASP A 127 16.22 -28.43 14.46
C ASP A 127 14.94 -27.68 14.89
N TRP A 128 14.35 -28.01 16.05
CA TRP A 128 13.09 -27.38 16.51
C TRP A 128 13.09 -25.84 16.61
N PRO A 129 14.20 -25.14 16.93
CA PRO A 129 14.21 -23.68 16.97
C PRO A 129 13.95 -23.07 15.59
N MET A 130 14.40 -23.72 14.51
CA MET A 130 14.17 -23.24 13.14
C MET A 130 12.69 -23.31 12.77
N THR A 131 11.99 -24.38 13.15
CA THR A 131 10.53 -24.48 13.05
C THR A 131 9.83 -23.35 13.83
N VAL A 132 10.29 -23.01 15.03
CA VAL A 132 9.73 -21.89 15.82
C VAL A 132 9.94 -20.56 15.11
N MET A 133 11.10 -20.32 14.49
CA MET A 133 11.36 -19.08 13.74
C MET A 133 10.48 -18.98 12.48
N ALA A 134 10.29 -20.07 11.75
CA ALA A 134 9.38 -20.12 10.60
C ALA A 134 7.92 -19.85 11.00
N VAL A 135 7.43 -20.52 12.05
CA VAL A 135 6.05 -20.34 12.56
C VAL A 135 5.84 -18.94 13.14
N LEU A 136 6.82 -18.38 13.86
CA LEU A 136 6.77 -17.01 14.38
C LEU A 136 6.71 -15.97 13.26
N SER A 137 7.52 -16.14 12.21
CA SER A 137 7.45 -15.30 11.02
C SER A 137 6.06 -15.34 10.38
N ALA A 138 5.57 -16.53 10.02
CA ALA A 138 4.26 -16.70 9.39
C ALA A 138 3.13 -16.10 10.26
N SER A 139 3.21 -16.30 11.58
CA SER A 139 2.25 -15.72 12.53
C SER A 139 2.27 -14.17 12.50
N LEU A 140 3.44 -13.54 12.37
CA LEU A 140 3.57 -12.08 12.29
C LEU A 140 3.15 -11.52 10.92
N LEU A 141 3.43 -12.23 9.82
CA LEU A 141 2.98 -11.88 8.47
C LEU A 141 1.46 -11.91 8.38
N GLY A 142 0.86 -13.07 8.71
CA GLY A 142 -0.58 -13.27 8.76
C GLY A 142 -1.28 -12.36 9.75
N ALA A 143 -0.72 -12.10 10.94
CA ALA A 143 -1.26 -11.09 11.87
C ALA A 143 -1.24 -9.67 11.27
N GLY A 144 -0.21 -9.35 10.46
CA GLY A 144 -0.17 -8.12 9.68
C GLY A 144 -1.35 -8.02 8.72
N VAL A 145 -1.59 -9.04 7.90
CA VAL A 145 -2.69 -9.08 6.93
C VAL A 145 -4.06 -9.08 7.64
N LEU A 146 -4.21 -9.86 8.72
CA LEU A 146 -5.42 -9.88 9.57
C LEU A 146 -5.72 -8.51 10.20
N SER A 147 -4.69 -7.73 10.56
CA SER A 147 -4.89 -6.37 11.02
C SER A 147 -5.55 -5.49 9.95
N HIS A 148 -5.25 -5.73 8.67
CA HIS A 148 -5.92 -5.05 7.55
C HIS A 148 -7.33 -5.56 7.27
N TYR A 149 -7.60 -6.85 7.44
CA TYR A 149 -8.98 -7.37 7.43
C TYR A 149 -9.88 -6.67 8.45
N TRP A 150 -9.34 -6.37 9.64
CA TRP A 150 -10.08 -5.62 10.66
C TRP A 150 -10.44 -4.20 10.18
N ASP A 151 -9.51 -3.49 9.53
CA ASP A 151 -9.78 -2.16 8.96
C ASP A 151 -10.84 -2.21 7.85
N ILE A 152 -10.77 -3.21 6.96
CA ILE A 152 -11.79 -3.46 5.92
C ILE A 152 -13.16 -3.72 6.55
N TRP A 153 -13.22 -4.50 7.64
CA TRP A 153 -14.47 -4.84 8.33
C TRP A 153 -15.10 -3.63 9.05
N VAL A 154 -14.28 -2.81 9.73
CA VAL A 154 -14.74 -1.58 10.40
C VAL A 154 -15.22 -0.55 9.39
N HIS A 155 -14.42 -0.25 8.35
CA HIS A 155 -14.71 0.82 7.40
C HIS A 155 -15.59 0.40 6.22
N ARG A 156 -15.87 -0.91 6.06
CA ARG A 156 -16.68 -1.52 4.98
C ARG A 156 -16.19 -1.16 3.57
N THR A 157 -14.88 -1.09 3.40
CA THR A 157 -14.22 -0.63 2.18
C THR A 157 -12.73 -0.97 2.22
N VAL A 158 -12.13 -1.26 1.07
CA VAL A 158 -10.68 -1.47 0.95
C VAL A 158 -10.04 -0.15 0.55
N ARG A 159 -9.48 0.57 1.52
CA ARG A 159 -8.80 1.87 1.34
C ARG A 159 -7.29 1.71 1.48
N GLY A 160 -6.54 2.64 0.86
CA GLY A 160 -5.09 2.80 1.02
C GLY A 160 -4.19 1.75 0.38
N ILE A 161 -4.58 0.47 0.38
CA ILE A 161 -3.80 -0.63 -0.22
C ILE A 161 -3.91 -0.64 -1.75
N SER A 162 -2.76 -0.84 -2.40
CA SER A 162 -2.60 -0.98 -3.84
C SER A 162 -2.89 -2.42 -4.27
N PHE A 163 -3.86 -2.61 -5.17
CA PHE A 163 -4.14 -3.91 -5.79
C PHE A 163 -2.93 -4.53 -6.51
N MET A 164 -1.97 -3.70 -6.97
CA MET A 164 -0.73 -4.20 -7.58
C MET A 164 0.22 -4.80 -6.55
N PHE A 165 0.24 -4.27 -5.32
CA PHE A 165 0.98 -4.88 -4.21
C PHE A 165 0.36 -6.23 -3.84
N VAL A 166 -0.95 -6.26 -3.57
CA VAL A 166 -1.73 -7.48 -3.26
C VAL A 166 -1.52 -8.58 -4.31
N GLY A 167 -1.58 -8.21 -5.60
CA GLY A 167 -1.41 -9.17 -6.70
C GLY A 167 0.01 -9.74 -6.82
N ILE A 168 1.05 -8.97 -6.46
CA ILE A 168 2.44 -9.43 -6.45
C ILE A 168 2.70 -10.33 -5.24
N ASP A 169 2.15 -9.99 -4.06
CA ASP A 169 2.19 -10.82 -2.84
C ASP A 169 1.61 -12.21 -3.10
N ALA A 170 0.36 -12.26 -3.57
CA ALA A 170 -0.35 -13.49 -3.87
C ALA A 170 0.34 -14.32 -4.98
N ALA A 171 0.98 -13.66 -5.95
CA ALA A 171 1.80 -14.35 -6.95
C ALA A 171 3.06 -14.95 -6.32
N GLY A 172 3.67 -14.27 -5.35
CA GLY A 172 4.78 -14.77 -4.55
C GLY A 172 4.43 -16.07 -3.82
N ASP A 173 3.31 -16.07 -3.11
CA ASP A 173 2.81 -17.25 -2.40
C ASP A 173 2.44 -18.39 -3.36
N LEU A 174 1.79 -18.06 -4.48
CA LEU A 174 1.39 -19.05 -5.49
C LEU A 174 2.61 -19.74 -6.10
N PHE A 175 3.63 -18.98 -6.54
CA PHE A 175 4.84 -19.57 -7.11
C PHE A 175 5.61 -20.40 -6.07
N SER A 176 5.72 -19.92 -4.84
CA SER A 176 6.38 -20.64 -3.76
C SER A 176 5.63 -21.92 -3.37
N LEU A 177 4.30 -21.89 -3.27
CA LEU A 177 3.47 -23.06 -3.00
C LEU A 177 3.60 -24.11 -4.11
N ILE A 178 3.52 -23.70 -5.38
CA ILE A 178 3.74 -24.60 -6.52
C ILE A 178 5.17 -25.17 -6.46
N SER A 179 6.18 -24.39 -6.06
CA SER A 179 7.56 -24.87 -5.94
C SER A 179 7.70 -26.05 -4.97
N VAL A 180 6.93 -26.07 -3.87
CA VAL A 180 6.98 -27.16 -2.87
C VAL A 180 6.43 -28.47 -3.44
N PHE A 181 5.41 -28.43 -4.29
CA PHE A 181 4.91 -29.62 -5.00
C PHE A 181 5.93 -30.22 -5.99
N PHE A 182 6.91 -29.42 -6.44
CA PHE A 182 8.03 -29.88 -7.25
C PHE A 182 9.28 -30.25 -6.42
N GLN A 183 9.20 -30.31 -5.09
CA GLN A 183 10.33 -30.79 -4.28
C GLN A 183 10.29 -32.34 -4.14
N PRO A 184 11.46 -33.03 -4.09
CA PRO A 184 11.52 -34.48 -3.90
C PRO A 184 10.97 -34.98 -2.56
N LYS A 185 10.85 -34.08 -1.57
CA LYS A 185 10.19 -34.29 -0.29
C LYS A 185 9.18 -33.16 -0.12
N LEU A 186 7.95 -33.49 0.24
CA LEU A 186 6.91 -32.48 0.48
C LEU A 186 7.15 -31.79 1.82
N ASP A 187 7.48 -30.51 1.79
CA ASP A 187 7.54 -29.67 2.98
C ASP A 187 6.12 -29.25 3.39
N VAL A 188 5.57 -29.96 4.38
CA VAL A 188 4.24 -29.68 4.94
C VAL A 188 4.20 -28.31 5.63
N LEU A 189 5.30 -27.85 6.22
CA LEU A 189 5.36 -26.55 6.89
C LEU A 189 5.25 -25.42 5.85
N GLY A 190 6.07 -25.46 4.80
CA GLY A 190 6.01 -24.54 3.67
C GLY A 190 4.64 -24.55 2.97
N MET A 191 4.04 -25.73 2.73
CA MET A 191 2.69 -25.81 2.14
C MET A 191 1.63 -25.12 3.01
N VAL A 192 1.68 -25.29 4.34
CA VAL A 192 0.76 -24.61 5.26
C VAL A 192 0.99 -23.10 5.24
N ILE A 193 2.23 -22.65 5.38
CA ILE A 193 2.57 -21.21 5.41
C ILE A 193 2.11 -20.53 4.11
N TYR A 194 2.62 -20.96 2.95
CA TYR A 194 2.28 -20.34 1.65
C TYR A 194 0.80 -20.50 1.30
N GLY A 195 0.17 -21.63 1.67
CA GLY A 195 -1.26 -21.84 1.48
C GLY A 195 -2.13 -20.89 2.32
N THR A 196 -1.73 -20.61 3.57
CA THR A 196 -2.46 -19.67 4.44
C THR A 196 -2.30 -18.21 4.01
N GLU A 197 -1.10 -17.76 3.66
CA GLU A 197 -0.88 -16.39 3.17
C GLU A 197 -1.60 -16.16 1.83
N LEU A 198 -1.52 -17.12 0.89
CA LEU A 198 -2.26 -17.06 -0.37
C LEU A 198 -3.77 -16.93 -0.14
N ALA A 199 -4.34 -17.70 0.81
CA ALA A 199 -5.75 -17.61 1.14
C ALA A 199 -6.12 -16.25 1.76
N LEU A 200 -5.28 -15.71 2.64
CA LEU A 200 -5.46 -14.36 3.21
C LEU A 200 -5.43 -13.30 2.10
N TRP A 201 -4.53 -13.40 1.12
CA TRP A 201 -4.45 -12.42 0.04
C TRP A 201 -5.57 -12.51 -0.99
N LEU A 202 -5.97 -13.72 -1.38
CA LEU A 202 -7.11 -13.93 -2.25
C LEU A 202 -8.40 -13.36 -1.63
N GLY A 203 -8.57 -13.47 -0.31
CA GLY A 203 -9.69 -12.84 0.39
C GLY A 203 -9.59 -11.31 0.45
N VAL A 204 -8.42 -10.70 0.62
CA VAL A 204 -8.25 -9.23 0.51
C VAL A 204 -8.60 -8.76 -0.90
N PHE A 205 -8.16 -9.50 -1.92
CA PHE A 205 -8.47 -9.22 -3.32
C PHE A 205 -9.98 -9.34 -3.60
N ALA A 206 -10.64 -10.36 -3.06
CA ALA A 206 -12.08 -10.55 -3.15
C ALA A 206 -12.87 -9.44 -2.43
N CYS A 207 -12.46 -9.04 -1.22
CA CYS A 207 -13.03 -7.88 -0.52
C CYS A 207 -12.86 -6.60 -1.33
N GLY A 208 -11.70 -6.38 -1.96
CA GLY A 208 -11.45 -5.22 -2.82
C GLY A 208 -12.31 -5.22 -4.08
N GLY A 209 -12.50 -6.37 -4.71
CA GLY A 209 -13.46 -6.55 -5.81
C GLY A 209 -14.90 -6.23 -5.37
N TYR A 210 -15.35 -6.81 -4.26
CA TYR A 210 -16.71 -6.60 -3.75
C TYR A 210 -16.99 -5.15 -3.36
N TYR A 211 -16.12 -4.53 -2.56
CA TYR A 211 -16.37 -3.17 -2.03
C TYR A 211 -15.99 -2.03 -2.98
N ASN A 212 -15.09 -2.25 -3.95
CA ASN A 212 -14.55 -1.16 -4.79
C ASN A 212 -14.92 -1.33 -6.28
N PHE A 213 -14.86 -2.56 -6.81
CA PHE A 213 -15.22 -2.82 -8.21
C PHE A 213 -16.74 -2.91 -8.43
N LEU A 214 -17.50 -3.55 -7.53
CA LEU A 214 -18.96 -3.68 -7.69
C LEU A 214 -19.70 -2.32 -7.76
N PRO A 215 -19.40 -1.30 -6.92
CA PRO A 215 -20.01 0.02 -7.05
C PRO A 215 -19.56 0.77 -8.30
N TRP A 216 -18.28 0.64 -8.71
CA TRP A 216 -17.75 1.24 -9.94
C TRP A 216 -18.41 0.65 -11.18
N ALA A 217 -18.55 -0.68 -11.25
CA ALA A 217 -19.21 -1.38 -12.35
C ALA A 217 -20.68 -1.01 -12.45
N ARG A 218 -21.40 -0.94 -11.32
CA ARG A 218 -22.79 -0.42 -11.27
C ARG A 218 -22.87 1.02 -11.77
N LYS A 219 -21.99 1.92 -11.29
CA LYS A 219 -21.96 3.32 -11.74
C LYS A 219 -21.66 3.45 -13.23
N LYS A 220 -20.72 2.67 -13.75
CA LYS A 220 -20.37 2.65 -15.18
C LYS A 220 -21.53 2.11 -16.04
N TRP A 221 -22.15 1.02 -15.63
CA TRP A 221 -23.31 0.43 -16.31
C TRP A 221 -24.50 1.40 -16.32
N LEU A 222 -24.81 2.03 -15.18
CA LEU A 222 -25.83 3.09 -15.08
C LEU A 222 -25.49 4.32 -15.93
N SER A 223 -24.23 4.72 -16.04
CA SER A 223 -23.82 5.82 -16.95
C SER A 223 -23.84 5.45 -18.44
N GLN A 224 -23.90 4.16 -18.78
CA GLN A 224 -24.02 3.67 -20.16
C GLN A 224 -25.46 3.32 -20.56
N HIS A 225 -26.35 3.07 -19.60
CA HIS A 225 -27.77 2.73 -19.83
C HIS A 225 -28.74 3.82 -19.31
N GLY A 226 -28.23 4.89 -18.69
CA GLY A 226 -29.01 6.08 -18.36
C GLY A 226 -29.32 6.87 -19.62
N SER A 227 -30.59 6.92 -19.99
CA SER A 227 -31.07 7.64 -21.18
C SER A 227 -30.72 9.14 -21.13
N PRO A 228 -30.41 9.76 -22.29
CA PRO A 228 -30.47 11.20 -22.42
C PRO A 228 -31.93 11.64 -22.52
N GLY A 229 -32.60 11.80 -21.37
CA GLY A 229 -34.03 12.10 -21.36
C GLY A 229 -34.68 12.10 -19.99
N GLU A 230 -34.29 13.07 -19.15
CA GLU A 230 -35.19 13.64 -18.13
C GLU A 230 -34.70 15.05 -17.77
N SER A 231 -35.10 16.00 -18.61
CA SER A 231 -35.17 17.41 -18.28
C SER A 231 -36.60 17.84 -18.57
N GLU A 232 -37.19 18.60 -17.64
CA GLU A 232 -38.51 19.21 -17.73
C GLU A 232 -39.71 18.24 -17.81
N ASN A 233 -40.50 18.20 -16.73
CA ASN A 233 -41.97 18.21 -16.74
C ASN A 233 -42.47 18.38 -15.29
N ALA A 234 -42.64 19.62 -14.85
CA ALA A 234 -43.19 19.95 -13.52
C ALA A 234 -43.87 21.33 -13.48
N GLU A 235 -44.94 21.50 -14.25
CA GLU A 235 -45.96 22.56 -14.12
C GLU A 235 -47.29 22.07 -14.72
N PRO A 236 -48.46 22.67 -14.39
CA PRO A 236 -48.83 23.33 -13.13
C PRO A 236 -50.21 22.89 -12.60
N GLU A 237 -50.49 23.05 -11.30
CA GLU A 237 -51.87 23.17 -10.79
C GLU A 237 -51.97 24.26 -9.71
N ASP A 238 -52.81 25.27 -9.99
CA ASP A 238 -53.21 26.32 -9.07
C ASP A 238 -54.26 25.83 -8.05
N VAL A 239 -54.28 26.43 -6.85
CA VAL A 239 -55.43 27.15 -6.27
C VAL A 239 -55.11 27.64 -4.84
N ASN A 240 -55.07 28.97 -4.68
CA ASN A 240 -55.40 29.82 -3.52
C ASN A 240 -55.26 29.24 -2.08
N THR A 241 -54.63 29.94 -1.12
CA THR A 241 -55.17 31.22 -0.61
C THR A 241 -54.16 32.04 0.22
N ALA A 242 -53.99 33.31 -0.16
CA ALA A 242 -53.60 34.52 0.60
C ALA A 242 -52.60 34.44 1.79
N SER A 243 -51.47 35.18 1.66
CA SER A 243 -51.27 36.46 2.38
C SER A 243 -50.05 37.28 1.93
N GLY A 244 -50.32 38.44 1.31
CA GLY A 244 -49.70 39.73 1.69
C GLY A 244 -48.26 40.10 1.29
N SER A 245 -48.14 40.92 0.24
CA SER A 245 -47.16 42.04 0.10
C SER A 245 -45.68 41.68 -0.17
N ILE A 246 -44.88 42.35 -1.02
CA ILE A 246 -45.02 43.61 -1.81
C ILE A 246 -44.10 43.53 -3.06
N TYR A 247 -44.45 44.24 -4.14
CA TYR A 247 -43.67 44.40 -5.39
C TYR A 247 -42.69 45.61 -5.30
N LEU A 248 -41.72 45.91 -6.18
CA LEU A 248 -41.27 45.40 -7.50
C LEU A 248 -39.87 46.01 -7.75
N GLN A 249 -38.92 45.35 -8.45
CA GLN A 249 -38.06 46.06 -9.43
C GLN A 249 -37.19 45.16 -10.33
N ASP A 250 -37.01 45.62 -11.57
CA ASP A 250 -36.48 44.91 -12.74
C ASP A 250 -34.96 45.02 -12.95
N LEU A 251 -34.33 43.92 -13.44
CA LEU A 251 -33.44 43.73 -14.64
C LEU A 251 -32.44 44.84 -15.10
N PRO A 252 -31.49 44.60 -16.06
CA PRO A 252 -31.03 43.35 -16.73
C PRO A 252 -29.47 43.21 -16.86
N SER A 253 -29.01 42.19 -17.61
CA SER A 253 -27.74 42.13 -18.39
C SER A 253 -26.38 42.10 -17.64
N SER A 254 -25.28 41.48 -18.12
CA SER A 254 -25.05 40.72 -19.36
C SER A 254 -23.82 39.78 -19.24
N THR A 255 -23.82 38.68 -20.00
CA THR A 255 -22.76 38.16 -20.93
C THR A 255 -21.39 38.89 -20.97
N SER A 256 -20.21 38.29 -21.22
CA SER A 256 -19.77 36.94 -21.67
C SER A 256 -18.25 36.72 -21.42
N VAL A 257 -17.79 35.50 -21.11
CA VAL A 257 -16.95 34.60 -21.98
C VAL A 257 -15.59 35.12 -22.48
N PHE A 258 -14.51 34.48 -21.99
CA PHE A 258 -13.16 34.23 -22.57
C PHE A 258 -12.48 35.24 -23.54
N ARG A 259 -11.23 35.62 -23.20
CA ARG A 259 -10.06 35.41 -24.09
C ARG A 259 -8.70 35.38 -23.36
N THR A 260 -7.70 34.85 -24.05
CA THR A 260 -6.47 34.26 -23.48
C THR A 260 -5.22 35.13 -23.70
N VAL A 261 -4.19 34.83 -22.91
CA VAL A 261 -2.79 35.29 -22.95
C VAL A 261 -2.19 35.47 -24.35
N SER A 262 -1.43 36.55 -24.55
CA SER A 262 -0.19 36.52 -25.34
C SER A 262 0.83 37.50 -24.75
N ALA A 263 2.12 37.32 -25.07
CA ALA A 263 3.24 37.97 -24.39
C ALA A 263 4.15 38.76 -25.36
N ALA A 264 5.12 39.46 -24.74
CA ALA A 264 6.39 39.95 -25.27
C ALA A 264 6.49 41.39 -25.81
N SER A 265 7.65 41.98 -25.47
CA SER A 265 8.33 43.18 -26.00
C SER A 265 7.64 44.55 -25.86
N GLU A 266 8.35 45.69 -25.79
CA GLU A 266 9.69 46.04 -25.25
C GLU A 266 9.74 47.59 -25.14
N GLY A 267 10.58 48.16 -24.25
CA GLY A 267 11.03 49.56 -24.31
C GLY A 267 9.94 50.66 -24.16
N LEU A 268 10.00 51.52 -23.14
CA LEU A 268 11.01 52.58 -23.13
C LEU A 268 11.30 53.10 -21.71
N ARG A 269 12.56 53.45 -21.45
CA ARG A 269 12.97 54.26 -20.30
C ARG A 269 12.66 55.74 -20.58
N SER A 270 12.29 56.49 -19.54
CA SER A 270 13.00 57.74 -19.25
C SER A 270 13.02 58.04 -17.75
N ARG A 271 13.86 58.99 -17.34
CA ARG A 271 14.41 59.11 -15.98
C ARG A 271 14.23 60.55 -15.47
N THR A 272 14.05 60.69 -14.17
CA THR A 272 14.46 61.86 -13.36
C THR A 272 13.85 63.25 -13.66
N VAL A 273 13.09 63.78 -12.69
CA VAL A 273 13.38 65.10 -12.08
C VAL A 273 13.08 65.01 -10.59
N ALA A 274 14.01 65.47 -9.74
CA ALA A 274 13.76 65.78 -8.33
C ALA A 274 14.24 67.22 -8.07
N LEU A 275 13.30 68.09 -7.74
CA LEU A 275 13.41 69.47 -7.26
C LEU A 275 11.96 69.85 -6.88
N GLY A 276 11.62 70.50 -5.77
CA GLY A 276 12.45 71.19 -4.79
C GLY A 276 11.74 72.50 -4.41
N GLY A 277 11.34 72.65 -3.15
CA GLY A 277 10.60 73.82 -2.65
C GLY A 277 9.19 73.49 -2.14
N ILE A 278 8.57 74.27 -1.25
CA ILE A 278 8.97 75.54 -0.59
C ILE A 278 8.17 75.67 0.74
N GLN A 279 8.64 76.55 1.64
CA GLN A 279 8.05 77.04 2.90
C GLN A 279 8.20 76.16 4.15
#